data_AF-A0A9X9XFZ4-F1
#
_entry.id   AF-A0A9X9XFZ4-F1
#
_cell.length_a   1.000
_cell.length_b   1.000
_cell.length_c   1.000
_cell.angle_alpha   90.00
_cell.angle_beta   90.00
_cell.angle_gamma   90.00
#
_symmetry.space_group_name_H-M   'P 1'
#
loop_
_entity.id
_entity.type
_entity.pdbx_description
1 polymer ?
#
loop_
_entity_poly.entity_id
_entity_poly.type
_entity_poly.pdbx_seq_one_letter_code
_entity_poly.pdbx_strand_id
1 'polypeptide(L)'
;MGRAIRLPWLADLLVCDDPAGIAALAAEPRLDRRFSASGPLLNRLLAGRIRRVLVLDGRPLPPVAPRDEDGGAPARQLLEATVTARAAEAPCDPGTLDRLAEGVLHGADRAAFGPVAQTAIGRLFRPDFAGTADTWQAALLLDAAVRSFNPLRRLRWRLDGSIEAARASLAEAVARDPAALHAVGIAVHHLVESFVRMAALAAGPAALRSVAGPEAASRCLVAPARVLRRAEAMGETAQGAFRPGTLVLLDLEAARTRSSRRDIAFLTGAWSACPAHAWVPALLAAVWERASAMTLTEARS
;
A
#
# COMPACT_ATOMS: atom_id res chain seq x y z
N MET A 1 0.77 21.65 -2.00
CA MET A 1 1.40 22.76 -1.27
C MET A 1 2.06 22.19 -0.04
N GLY A 2 3.19 22.76 0.38
CA GLY A 2 3.84 22.40 1.65
C GLY A 2 3.22 23.13 2.84
N ARG A 3 3.01 22.43 3.97
CA ARG A 3 2.59 23.01 5.24
C ARG A 3 3.42 22.47 6.39
N ALA A 4 4.18 23.35 7.04
CA ALA A 4 4.89 23.02 8.27
C ALA A 4 3.99 23.21 9.49
N ILE A 5 4.00 22.25 10.42
CA ILE A 5 3.28 22.29 11.70
C ILE A 5 4.31 22.06 12.80
N ARG A 6 4.59 23.10 13.58
CA ARG A 6 5.59 23.06 14.66
C ARG A 6 4.93 23.44 15.97
N LEU A 7 4.80 22.44 16.84
CA LEU A 7 4.35 22.59 18.21
C LEU A 7 5.54 22.25 19.11
N PRO A 8 6.13 23.22 19.83
CA PRO A 8 7.28 22.98 20.69
C PRO A 8 7.08 21.75 21.58
N TRP A 9 8.09 20.87 21.62
CA TRP A 9 8.11 19.61 22.37
C TRP A 9 7.10 18.53 21.93
N LEU A 10 6.02 18.91 21.25
CA LEU A 10 4.92 18.01 20.91
C LEU A 10 5.03 17.46 19.49
N ALA A 11 5.17 18.30 18.47
CA ALA A 11 5.11 17.87 17.07
C ALA A 11 5.97 18.74 16.16
N ASP A 12 6.61 18.11 15.17
CA ASP A 12 7.29 18.81 14.08
C ASP A 12 7.04 18.06 12.77
N LEU A 13 6.11 18.57 11.98
CA LEU A 13 5.60 17.92 10.78
C LEU A 13 5.79 18.82 9.56
N LEU A 14 6.16 18.23 8.44
CA LEU A 14 6.08 18.87 7.12
C LEU A 14 5.12 18.06 6.25
N VAL A 15 3.98 18.63 5.89
CA VAL A 15 2.98 17.96 5.06
C VAL A 15 3.07 18.50 3.64
N CYS A 16 3.12 17.62 2.63
CA CYS A 16 3.10 18.00 1.23
C CYS A 16 2.06 17.18 0.49
N ASP A 17 1.19 17.86 -0.24
CA ASP A 17 0.06 17.29 -0.96
C ASP A 17 0.00 17.74 -2.44
N ASP A 18 1.08 18.35 -2.95
CA ASP A 18 1.23 18.63 -4.38
C ASP A 18 2.17 17.61 -5.06
N PRO A 19 1.84 17.17 -6.29
CA PRO A 19 2.64 16.18 -7.02
C PRO A 19 4.14 16.52 -7.15
N ALA A 20 4.46 17.76 -7.54
CA ALA A 20 5.83 18.18 -7.79
C ALA A 20 6.65 18.23 -6.50
N GLY A 21 6.07 18.73 -5.41
CA GLY A 21 6.69 18.75 -4.10
C GLY A 21 6.85 17.38 -3.49
N ILE A 22 5.91 16.46 -3.70
CA ILE A 22 6.06 15.06 -3.30
C ILE A 22 7.24 14.43 -4.03
N ALA A 23 7.37 14.65 -5.34
CA ALA A 23 8.51 14.16 -6.11
C ALA A 23 9.84 14.75 -5.60
N ALA A 24 9.89 16.06 -5.35
CA ALA A 24 11.08 16.73 -4.82
C ALA A 24 11.48 16.21 -3.43
N LEU A 25 10.51 16.08 -2.51
CA LEU A 25 10.75 15.52 -1.18
C LEU A 25 11.10 14.03 -1.22
N ALA A 26 10.56 13.26 -2.17
CA ALA A 26 10.92 11.86 -2.35
C ALA A 26 12.36 11.69 -2.85
N ALA A 27 12.88 12.65 -3.62
CA ALA A 27 14.26 12.68 -4.11
C ALA A 27 15.27 13.25 -3.10
N GLU A 28 14.80 13.99 -2.08
CA GLU A 28 15.67 14.63 -1.10
C GLU A 28 16.53 13.61 -0.32
N PRO A 29 17.88 13.68 -0.39
CA PRO A 29 18.77 12.73 0.27
C PRO A 29 18.73 12.78 1.79
N ARG A 30 18.36 13.92 2.39
CA ARG A 30 18.24 14.07 3.85
C ARG A 30 16.98 13.46 4.44
N LEU A 31 16.05 12.99 3.59
CA LEU A 31 14.82 12.33 3.99
C LEU A 31 14.92 10.82 3.80
N ASP A 32 14.65 10.09 4.89
CA ASP A 32 14.79 8.63 4.93
C ASP A 32 13.53 7.96 5.54
N ARG A 33 13.50 6.63 5.52
CA ARG A 33 12.58 5.76 6.25
C ARG A 33 13.16 5.28 7.59
N ARG A 34 14.33 5.77 8.00
CA ARG A 34 14.96 5.48 9.30
C ARG A 34 14.17 6.10 10.46
N PHE A 35 13.16 5.39 10.94
CA PHE A 35 12.34 5.81 12.08
C PHE A 35 13.04 5.52 13.43
N SER A 36 13.93 6.40 13.89
CA SER A 36 14.47 6.32 15.27
C SER A 36 13.59 7.06 16.30
N ALA A 37 13.84 6.90 17.60
CA ALA A 37 13.07 7.55 18.67
C ALA A 37 13.53 8.99 18.96
N SER A 38 13.75 9.78 17.91
CA SER A 38 14.26 11.16 17.97
C SER A 38 13.16 12.17 17.62
N GLY A 39 13.31 13.41 18.09
CA GLY A 39 12.39 14.53 17.85
C GLY A 39 11.32 14.75 18.93
N PRO A 40 10.29 15.58 18.63
CA PRO A 40 9.18 15.87 19.53
C PRO A 40 8.38 14.63 19.95
N LEU A 41 7.60 14.71 21.03
CA LEU A 41 6.89 13.59 21.62
C LEU A 41 6.04 12.79 20.62
N LEU A 42 5.18 13.47 19.84
CA LEU A 42 4.33 12.81 18.85
C LEU A 42 5.15 12.12 17.76
N ASN A 43 6.21 12.77 17.29
CA ASN A 43 7.11 12.21 16.27
C ASN A 43 7.74 10.90 16.76
N ARG A 44 8.24 10.88 18.01
CA ARG A 44 8.82 9.69 18.64
C ARG A 44 7.80 8.57 18.81
N LEU A 45 6.60 8.90 19.27
CA LEU A 45 5.52 7.93 19.45
C LEU A 45 5.09 7.30 18.12
N LEU A 46 4.98 8.11 17.06
CA LEU A 46 4.64 7.66 15.71
C LEU A 46 5.73 6.79 15.10
N ALA A 47 6.98 7.27 15.09
CA ALA A 47 8.13 6.55 14.56
C ALA A 47 8.33 5.21 15.29
N GLY A 48 8.29 5.22 16.62
CA GLY A 48 8.44 4.02 17.43
C GLY A 48 7.27 3.04 17.32
N ARG A 49 6.05 3.50 17.01
CA ARG A 49 4.92 2.62 16.71
C ARG A 49 5.14 1.92 15.36
N ILE A 50 5.39 2.70 14.32
CA ILE A 50 5.58 2.21 12.96
C ILE A 50 6.68 1.15 12.91
N ARG A 51 7.84 1.44 13.52
CA ARG A 51 8.97 0.51 13.59
C ARG A 51 8.65 -0.79 14.33
N ARG A 52 7.82 -0.76 15.37
CA ARG A 52 7.46 -1.97 16.14
C ARG A 52 6.46 -2.87 15.44
N VAL A 53 5.54 -2.28 14.67
CA VAL A 53 4.51 -3.05 13.95
C VAL A 53 5.08 -3.60 12.65
N LEU A 54 5.81 -2.77 11.89
CA LEU A 54 6.33 -3.09 10.57
C LEU A 54 7.76 -3.65 10.63
N VAL A 55 7.94 -4.70 11.41
CA VAL A 55 9.20 -5.44 11.55
C VAL A 55 8.93 -6.94 11.52
N LEU A 56 9.82 -7.71 10.91
CA LEU A 56 9.83 -9.17 10.91
C LEU A 56 11.23 -9.63 11.29
N ASP A 57 11.38 -10.45 12.34
CA ASP A 57 12.68 -10.95 12.82
C ASP A 57 13.74 -9.86 13.04
N GLY A 58 13.30 -8.72 13.59
CA GLY A 58 14.14 -7.55 13.83
C GLY A 58 14.46 -6.73 12.58
N ARG A 59 14.07 -7.18 11.38
CA ARG A 59 14.27 -6.49 10.10
C ARG A 59 13.04 -5.65 9.71
N PRO A 60 13.21 -4.39 9.30
CA PRO A 60 12.09 -3.56 8.88
C PRO A 60 11.42 -4.09 7.61
N LEU A 61 10.09 -3.96 7.52
CA LEU A 61 9.37 -4.21 6.27
C LEU A 61 9.68 -3.11 5.23
N PRO A 62 9.50 -3.37 3.92
CA PRO A 62 9.90 -2.43 2.86
C PRO A 62 9.42 -0.97 3.02
N PRO A 63 8.21 -0.66 3.52
CA PRO A 63 7.77 0.74 3.69
C PRO A 63 8.57 1.54 4.71
N VAL A 64 9.28 0.86 5.61
CA VAL A 64 10.03 1.44 6.74
C VAL A 64 11.51 1.04 6.72
N ALA A 65 11.94 0.30 5.70
CA ALA A 65 13.34 -0.04 5.49
C ALA A 65 14.12 1.24 5.07
N PRO A 66 15.23 1.57 5.75
CA PRO A 66 16.11 2.68 5.38
C PRO A 66 16.62 2.58 3.95
N ARG A 67 17.14 3.69 3.41
CA ARG A 67 17.69 3.72 2.05
C ARG A 67 18.87 2.76 1.86
N ASP A 68 19.70 2.61 2.89
CA ASP A 68 21.02 1.96 2.83
C ASP A 68 21.12 0.62 3.60
N GLU A 69 20.01 0.00 4.03
CA GLU A 69 20.05 -1.27 4.77
C GLU A 69 20.18 -2.52 3.86
N ASP A 70 20.77 -3.59 4.41
CA ASP A 70 21.17 -4.82 3.70
C ASP A 70 20.03 -5.48 2.92
N GLY A 71 20.28 -5.68 1.62
CA GLY A 71 19.32 -6.00 0.56
C GLY A 71 19.35 -4.96 -0.57
N GLY A 72 19.57 -3.68 -0.22
CA GLY A 72 19.91 -2.58 -1.12
C GLY A 72 18.96 -2.33 -2.31
N ALA A 73 19.38 -1.42 -3.20
CA ALA A 73 18.76 -1.23 -4.50
C ALA A 73 18.61 -2.54 -5.34
N PRO A 74 19.56 -3.51 -5.29
CA PRO A 74 19.46 -4.74 -6.08
C PRO A 74 18.27 -5.65 -5.73
N ALA A 75 17.99 -5.92 -4.45
CA ALA A 75 16.85 -6.77 -4.09
C ALA A 75 15.51 -6.13 -4.48
N ARG A 76 15.42 -4.80 -4.37
CA ARG A 76 14.24 -4.03 -4.81
C ARG A 76 14.10 -4.06 -6.34
N GLN A 77 15.18 -3.90 -7.09
CA GLN A 77 15.18 -4.00 -8.55
C GLN A 77 14.79 -5.41 -9.01
N LEU A 78 15.27 -6.46 -8.34
CA LEU A 78 14.90 -7.84 -8.63
C LEU A 78 13.41 -8.08 -8.36
N LEU A 79 12.89 -7.60 -7.22
CA LEU A 79 11.46 -7.70 -6.91
C LEU A 79 10.62 -6.93 -7.93
N GLU A 80 11.01 -5.72 -8.28
CA GLU A 80 10.35 -4.89 -9.29
C GLU A 80 10.34 -5.57 -10.66
N ALA A 81 11.48 -6.13 -11.10
CA ALA A 81 11.57 -6.88 -12.35
C ALA A 81 10.67 -8.11 -12.33
N THR A 82 10.66 -8.86 -11.23
CA THR A 82 9.82 -10.06 -11.05
C THR A 82 8.33 -9.72 -11.13
N VAL A 83 7.89 -8.69 -10.39
CA VAL A 83 6.49 -8.25 -10.37
C VAL A 83 6.07 -7.67 -11.72
N THR A 84 6.97 -6.94 -12.40
CA THR A 84 6.73 -6.40 -13.74
C THR A 84 6.61 -7.49 -14.79
N ALA A 85 7.47 -8.52 -14.75
CA ALA A 85 7.38 -9.66 -15.66
C ALA A 85 6.03 -10.39 -15.50
N ARG A 86 5.57 -10.59 -14.26
CA ARG A 86 4.23 -11.18 -14.01
C ARG A 86 3.10 -10.30 -14.53
N ALA A 87 3.22 -8.98 -14.46
CA ALA A 87 2.24 -8.07 -15.04
C ALA A 87 2.12 -8.23 -16.57
N ALA A 88 3.23 -8.54 -17.25
CA ALA A 88 3.27 -8.71 -18.70
C ALA A 88 2.76 -10.08 -19.18
N GLU A 89 2.98 -11.15 -18.40
CA GLU A 89 2.52 -12.50 -18.73
C GLU A 89 1.03 -12.69 -18.41
N ALA A 90 0.69 -12.58 -17.12
CA ALA A 90 -0.67 -12.69 -16.59
C ALA A 90 -0.69 -12.16 -15.15
N PRO A 91 -1.50 -11.14 -14.81
CA PRO A 91 -1.45 -10.53 -13.48
C PRO A 91 -1.90 -11.47 -12.36
N CYS A 92 -2.70 -12.49 -12.63
CA CYS A 92 -3.00 -13.59 -11.71
C CYS A 92 -3.50 -14.82 -12.48
N ASP A 93 -3.70 -15.94 -11.77
CA ASP A 93 -4.27 -17.15 -12.36
C ASP A 93 -5.74 -16.96 -12.75
N PRO A 94 -6.25 -17.69 -13.76
CA PRO A 94 -7.62 -17.53 -14.26
C PRO A 94 -8.70 -17.68 -13.19
N GLY A 95 -8.56 -18.64 -12.26
CA GLY A 95 -9.56 -18.87 -11.22
C GLY A 95 -9.62 -17.75 -10.17
N THR A 96 -8.49 -17.08 -9.90
CA THR A 96 -8.48 -15.86 -9.09
C THR A 96 -9.05 -14.67 -9.85
N LEU A 97 -8.72 -14.54 -11.14
CA LEU A 97 -9.26 -13.49 -12.00
C LEU A 97 -10.78 -13.56 -12.10
N ASP A 98 -11.33 -14.77 -12.28
CA ASP A 98 -12.77 -15.02 -12.38
C ASP A 98 -13.50 -14.61 -11.10
N ARG A 99 -13.01 -15.05 -9.93
CA ARG A 99 -13.60 -14.68 -8.64
C ARG A 99 -13.57 -13.19 -8.35
N LEU A 100 -12.51 -12.49 -8.77
CA LEU A 100 -12.43 -11.04 -8.65
C LEU A 100 -13.44 -10.35 -9.57
N ALA A 101 -13.57 -10.82 -10.82
CA ALA A 101 -14.51 -10.28 -11.80
C ALA A 101 -15.97 -10.50 -11.37
N GLU A 102 -16.32 -11.70 -10.90
CA GLU A 102 -17.62 -12.02 -10.32
C GLU A 102 -17.93 -11.11 -9.13
N GLY A 103 -16.96 -10.91 -8.23
CA GLY A 103 -17.12 -9.97 -7.12
C GLY A 103 -17.41 -8.54 -7.57
N VAL A 104 -16.77 -8.09 -8.64
CA VAL A 104 -17.04 -6.76 -9.24
C VAL A 104 -18.45 -6.68 -9.80
N LEU A 105 -18.92 -7.70 -10.52
CA LEU A 105 -20.25 -7.75 -11.10
C LEU A 105 -21.36 -7.76 -10.05
N HIS A 106 -21.15 -8.50 -8.96
CA HIS A 106 -22.16 -8.70 -7.92
C HIS A 106 -22.07 -7.71 -6.75
N GLY A 107 -21.26 -6.67 -6.86
CA GLY A 107 -21.19 -5.64 -5.81
C GLY A 107 -20.56 -6.13 -4.51
N ALA A 108 -19.58 -7.03 -4.59
CA ALA A 108 -18.92 -7.61 -3.42
C ALA A 108 -18.29 -6.54 -2.52
N ASP A 109 -18.27 -6.81 -1.22
CA ASP A 109 -17.71 -5.91 -0.21
C ASP A 109 -16.24 -6.25 0.11
N ARG A 110 -15.69 -5.51 1.08
CA ARG A 110 -14.30 -5.70 1.54
C ARG A 110 -14.05 -7.10 2.11
N ALA A 111 -15.04 -7.72 2.75
CA ALA A 111 -14.88 -9.03 3.37
C ALA A 111 -14.80 -10.13 2.31
N ALA A 112 -15.60 -10.00 1.25
CA ALA A 112 -15.59 -10.91 0.11
C ALA A 112 -14.30 -10.75 -0.74
N PHE A 113 -13.87 -9.52 -1.04
CA PHE A 113 -12.66 -9.30 -1.83
C PHE A 113 -11.35 -9.64 -1.09
N GLY A 114 -11.32 -9.50 0.25
CA GLY A 114 -10.11 -9.64 1.06
C GLY A 114 -9.28 -10.89 0.77
N PRO A 115 -9.82 -12.10 1.01
CA PRO A 115 -9.09 -13.36 0.77
C PRO A 115 -8.69 -13.58 -0.70
N VAL A 116 -9.52 -13.16 -1.65
CA VAL A 116 -9.24 -13.33 -3.09
C VAL A 116 -8.12 -12.39 -3.53
N ALA A 117 -8.16 -11.12 -3.10
CA ALA A 117 -7.09 -10.16 -3.35
C ALA A 117 -5.77 -10.56 -2.66
N GLN A 118 -5.84 -11.12 -1.43
CA GLN A 118 -4.68 -11.71 -0.76
C GLN A 118 -4.10 -12.86 -1.58
N THR A 119 -4.94 -13.73 -2.14
CA THR A 119 -4.49 -14.82 -3.02
C THR A 119 -3.74 -14.29 -4.23
N ALA A 120 -4.31 -13.30 -4.94
CA ALA A 120 -3.70 -12.70 -6.12
C ALA A 120 -2.31 -12.12 -5.82
N ILE A 121 -2.18 -11.31 -4.77
CA ILE A 121 -0.92 -10.64 -4.43
C ILE A 121 0.09 -11.59 -3.77
N GLY A 122 -0.37 -12.56 -2.96
CA GLY A 122 0.50 -13.53 -2.30
C GLY A 122 1.15 -14.51 -3.28
N ARG A 123 0.44 -14.86 -4.36
CA ARG A 123 0.97 -15.73 -5.44
C ARG A 123 2.09 -15.12 -6.27
N LEU A 124 2.35 -13.82 -6.14
CA LEU A 124 3.57 -13.19 -6.65
C LEU A 124 4.83 -13.68 -5.94
N PHE A 125 4.70 -14.07 -4.67
CA PHE A 125 5.81 -14.49 -3.81
C PHE A 125 5.82 -16.00 -3.58
N ARG A 126 4.64 -16.61 -3.47
CA ARG A 126 4.45 -18.02 -3.17
C ARG A 126 3.35 -18.62 -4.03
N PRO A 127 3.66 -19.47 -5.02
CA PRO A 127 2.65 -20.03 -5.94
C PRO A 127 1.49 -20.76 -5.24
N ASP A 128 1.77 -21.37 -4.10
CA ASP A 128 0.84 -22.12 -3.26
C ASP A 128 0.04 -21.25 -2.28
N PHE A 129 0.31 -19.94 -2.22
CA PHE A 129 -0.40 -19.05 -1.30
C PHE A 129 -1.89 -18.99 -1.62
N ALA A 130 -2.71 -19.09 -0.57
CA ALA A 130 -4.15 -18.92 -0.62
C ALA A 130 -4.56 -18.01 0.54
N GLY A 131 -5.21 -16.89 0.21
CA GLY A 131 -5.83 -16.03 1.20
C GLY A 131 -7.06 -16.74 1.79
N THR A 132 -7.17 -16.72 3.11
CA THR A 132 -8.29 -17.28 3.88
C THR A 132 -8.97 -16.18 4.71
N ALA A 133 -10.09 -16.52 5.34
CA ALA A 133 -10.70 -15.62 6.32
C ALA A 133 -9.71 -15.27 7.45
N ASP A 134 -8.92 -16.24 7.91
CA ASP A 134 -7.96 -16.05 8.99
C ASP A 134 -6.80 -15.14 8.59
N THR A 135 -6.19 -15.35 7.42
CA THR A 135 -5.13 -14.45 6.92
C THR A 135 -5.68 -13.05 6.65
N TRP A 136 -6.94 -12.93 6.24
CA TRP A 136 -7.57 -11.64 6.04
C TRP A 136 -7.83 -10.91 7.36
N GLN A 137 -8.32 -11.61 8.38
CA GLN A 137 -8.49 -11.03 9.71
C GLN A 137 -7.16 -10.61 10.33
N ALA A 138 -6.10 -11.42 10.16
CA ALA A 138 -4.76 -11.07 10.57
C ALA A 138 -4.27 -9.78 9.89
N ALA A 139 -4.54 -9.63 8.58
CA ALA A 139 -4.18 -8.42 7.84
C ALA A 139 -4.99 -7.18 8.28
N LEU A 140 -6.28 -7.33 8.57
CA LEU A 140 -7.12 -6.26 9.12
C LEU A 140 -6.61 -5.80 10.48
N LEU A 141 -6.25 -6.74 11.35
CA LEU A 141 -5.70 -6.44 12.67
C LEU A 141 -4.35 -5.72 12.56
N LEU A 142 -3.48 -6.16 11.65
CA LEU A 142 -2.17 -5.55 11.42
C LEU A 142 -2.29 -4.11 10.87
N ASP A 143 -3.15 -3.86 9.87
CA ASP A 143 -3.41 -2.50 9.37
C ASP A 143 -4.01 -1.59 10.46
N ALA A 144 -4.96 -2.11 11.23
CA ALA A 144 -5.55 -1.38 12.35
C ALA A 144 -4.51 -1.00 13.41
N ALA A 145 -3.50 -1.85 13.65
CA ALA A 145 -2.40 -1.58 14.58
C ALA A 145 -1.50 -0.42 14.12
N VAL A 146 -1.21 -0.35 12.81
CA VAL A 146 -0.44 0.75 12.22
C VAL A 146 -1.20 2.07 12.33
N ARG A 147 -2.52 2.06 12.09
CA ARG A 147 -3.34 3.27 12.01
C ARG A 147 -3.87 3.76 13.36
N SER A 148 -4.00 2.90 14.37
CA SER A 148 -4.66 3.25 15.63
C SER A 148 -3.88 4.26 16.47
N PHE A 149 -4.55 5.36 16.83
CA PHE A 149 -4.09 6.28 17.89
C PHE A 149 -4.73 5.99 19.25
N ASN A 150 -5.72 5.10 19.32
CA ASN A 150 -6.43 4.79 20.56
C ASN A 150 -5.48 4.08 21.55
N PRO A 151 -5.19 4.66 22.73
CA PRO A 151 -4.26 4.08 23.69
C PRO A 151 -4.82 2.82 24.36
N LEU A 152 -6.11 2.77 24.66
CA LEU A 152 -6.76 1.63 25.31
C LEU A 152 -6.76 0.40 24.39
N ARG A 153 -7.11 0.60 23.11
CA ARG A 153 -7.07 -0.47 22.11
C ARG A 153 -5.66 -1.05 21.98
N ARG A 154 -4.64 -0.20 22.01
CA ARG A 154 -3.23 -0.61 21.97
C ARG A 154 -2.79 -1.35 23.22
N LEU A 155 -3.25 -0.95 24.40
CA LEU A 155 -2.97 -1.67 25.64
C LEU A 155 -3.59 -3.07 25.58
N ARG A 156 -4.85 -3.18 25.16
CA ARG A 156 -5.52 -4.47 24.96
C ARG A 156 -4.73 -5.38 24.03
N TRP A 157 -4.35 -4.89 22.85
CA TRP A 157 -3.56 -5.65 21.89
C TRP A 157 -2.20 -6.13 22.41
N ARG A 158 -1.57 -5.35 23.30
CA ARG A 158 -0.33 -5.78 23.96
C ARG A 158 -0.57 -6.85 25.01
N LEU A 159 -1.70 -6.78 25.72
CA LEU A 159 -2.05 -7.75 26.76
C LEU A 159 -2.46 -9.09 26.15
N ASP A 160 -3.18 -9.08 25.03
CA ASP A 160 -3.64 -10.30 24.36
C ASP A 160 -2.65 -10.83 23.30
N GLY A 161 -1.57 -10.09 22.98
CA GLY A 161 -0.55 -10.49 22.01
C GLY A 161 -1.08 -10.64 20.58
N SER A 162 -2.25 -10.09 20.28
CA SER A 162 -2.97 -10.35 19.03
C SER A 162 -2.24 -9.82 17.79
N ILE A 163 -1.47 -8.73 17.91
CA ILE A 163 -0.68 -8.18 16.79
C ILE A 163 0.50 -9.10 16.47
N GLU A 164 1.19 -9.59 17.50
CA GLU A 164 2.28 -10.54 17.37
C GLU A 164 1.80 -11.84 16.73
N ALA A 165 0.66 -12.36 17.18
CA ALA A 165 0.04 -13.57 16.62
C ALA A 165 -0.40 -13.38 15.15
N ALA A 166 -1.08 -12.28 14.83
CA ALA A 166 -1.48 -11.98 13.46
C ALA A 166 -0.28 -11.81 12.53
N ARG A 167 0.77 -11.13 12.98
CA ARG A 167 2.02 -10.99 12.23
C ARG A 167 2.71 -12.34 12.03
N ALA A 168 2.78 -13.19 13.06
CA ALA A 168 3.39 -14.51 12.98
C ALA A 168 2.65 -15.40 11.97
N SER A 169 1.31 -15.45 12.06
CA SER A 169 0.46 -16.20 11.14
C SER A 169 0.65 -15.75 9.68
N LEU A 170 0.64 -14.43 9.41
CA LEU A 170 0.91 -13.92 8.07
C LEU A 170 2.34 -14.23 7.61
N ALA A 171 3.32 -14.06 8.49
CA ALA A 171 4.72 -14.33 8.17
C ALA A 171 4.94 -15.81 7.81
N GLU A 172 4.35 -16.74 8.55
CA GLU A 172 4.41 -18.18 8.23
C GLU A 172 3.77 -18.48 6.88
N ALA A 173 2.58 -17.92 6.62
CA ALA A 173 1.89 -18.08 5.34
C ALA A 173 2.75 -17.62 4.15
N VAL A 174 3.61 -16.62 4.34
CA VAL A 174 4.51 -16.10 3.30
C VAL A 174 5.97 -16.55 3.44
N ALA A 175 6.25 -17.66 4.12
CA ALA A 175 7.61 -18.20 4.31
C ALA A 175 8.60 -17.17 4.89
N ARG A 176 8.08 -16.27 5.73
CA ARG A 176 8.79 -15.18 6.40
C ARG A 176 9.46 -14.18 5.46
N ASP A 177 8.99 -14.05 4.22
CA ASP A 177 9.45 -13.00 3.32
C ASP A 177 8.87 -11.63 3.75
N PRO A 178 9.72 -10.62 4.04
CA PRO A 178 9.25 -9.29 4.49
C PRO A 178 8.44 -8.52 3.43
N ALA A 179 8.77 -8.68 2.14
CA ALA A 179 8.05 -8.03 1.06
C ALA A 179 6.69 -8.68 0.84
N ALA A 180 6.63 -10.01 0.89
CA ALA A 180 5.39 -10.76 0.81
C ALA A 180 4.47 -10.44 2.01
N LEU A 181 5.01 -10.39 3.23
CA LEU A 181 4.26 -10.02 4.44
C LEU A 181 3.67 -8.61 4.31
N HIS A 182 4.46 -7.66 3.82
CA HIS A 182 3.96 -6.32 3.55
C HIS A 182 2.83 -6.34 2.50
N ALA A 183 3.01 -7.11 1.42
CA ALA A 183 2.04 -7.22 0.34
C ALA A 183 0.69 -7.75 0.83
N VAL A 184 0.68 -8.92 1.48
CA VAL A 184 -0.56 -9.59 1.94
C VAL A 184 -1.14 -9.00 3.23
N GLY A 185 -0.34 -8.29 4.03
CA GLY A 185 -0.76 -7.75 5.32
C GLY A 185 -1.16 -6.27 5.30
N ILE A 186 -0.55 -5.46 4.43
CA ILE A 186 -0.72 -4.00 4.42
C ILE A 186 -1.13 -3.49 3.02
N ALA A 187 -0.41 -3.88 1.97
CA ALA A 187 -0.67 -3.34 0.63
C ALA A 187 -2.01 -3.80 0.05
N VAL A 188 -2.42 -5.04 0.35
CA VAL A 188 -3.68 -5.65 -0.09
C VAL A 188 -4.92 -4.81 0.26
N HIS A 189 -4.89 -4.02 1.32
CA HIS A 189 -6.04 -3.18 1.71
C HIS A 189 -6.36 -2.12 0.67
N HIS A 190 -5.35 -1.57 -0.01
CA HIS A 190 -5.57 -0.62 -1.10
C HIS A 190 -6.09 -1.33 -2.35
N LEU A 191 -5.63 -2.56 -2.60
CA LEU A 191 -6.12 -3.38 -3.71
C LEU A 191 -7.61 -3.77 -3.51
N VAL A 192 -7.98 -4.18 -2.30
CA VAL A 192 -9.38 -4.47 -1.92
C VAL A 192 -10.26 -3.23 -2.08
N GLU A 193 -9.79 -2.07 -1.61
CA GLU A 193 -10.53 -0.82 -1.82
C GLU A 193 -10.67 -0.46 -3.31
N SER A 194 -9.66 -0.76 -4.13
CA SER A 194 -9.76 -0.60 -5.58
C SER A 194 -10.83 -1.49 -6.20
N PHE A 195 -10.97 -2.73 -5.75
CA PHE A 195 -12.04 -3.62 -6.22
C PHE A 195 -13.42 -3.19 -5.75
N VAL A 196 -13.56 -2.68 -4.52
CA VAL A 196 -14.82 -2.10 -4.04
C VAL A 196 -15.24 -0.90 -4.90
N ARG A 197 -14.29 -0.01 -5.22
CA ARG A 197 -14.55 1.11 -6.14
C ARG A 197 -14.89 0.64 -7.55
N MET A 198 -14.29 -0.46 -7.99
CA MET A 198 -14.58 -1.07 -9.29
C MET A 198 -15.97 -1.68 -9.34
N ALA A 199 -16.40 -2.37 -8.29
CA ALA A 199 -17.76 -2.90 -8.15
C ALA A 199 -18.80 -1.76 -8.17
N ALA A 200 -18.51 -0.65 -7.46
CA ALA A 200 -19.35 0.54 -7.52
C ALA A 200 -19.42 1.17 -8.92
N LEU A 201 -18.33 1.16 -9.69
CA LEU A 201 -18.32 1.61 -11.07
C LEU A 201 -19.12 0.66 -12.00
N ALA A 202 -18.99 -0.65 -11.79
CA ALA A 202 -19.67 -1.70 -12.55
C ALA A 202 -21.19 -1.72 -12.32
N ALA A 203 -21.66 -1.22 -11.17
CA ALA A 203 -23.08 -1.09 -10.86
C ALA A 203 -23.86 -0.24 -11.88
N GLY A 204 -23.18 0.60 -12.68
CA GLY A 204 -23.75 1.23 -13.87
C GLY A 204 -23.52 0.34 -15.11
N PRO A 205 -24.54 -0.37 -15.65
CA PRO A 205 -24.33 -1.35 -16.72
C PRO A 205 -23.75 -0.77 -18.02
N ALA A 206 -23.94 0.54 -18.25
CA ALA A 206 -23.33 1.25 -19.36
C ALA A 206 -21.80 1.36 -19.22
N ALA A 207 -21.29 1.45 -17.99
CA ALA A 207 -19.85 1.56 -17.72
C ALA A 207 -19.11 0.31 -18.22
N LEU A 208 -19.59 -0.88 -17.88
CA LEU A 208 -18.98 -2.16 -18.30
C LEU A 208 -18.87 -2.31 -19.83
N ARG A 209 -19.75 -1.65 -20.59
CA ARG A 209 -19.73 -1.67 -22.06
C ARG A 209 -18.90 -0.56 -22.71
N SER A 210 -18.63 0.53 -21.99
CA SER A 210 -18.08 1.76 -22.59
C SER A 210 -16.72 2.17 -22.02
N VAL A 211 -16.36 1.72 -20.83
CA VAL A 211 -15.09 2.04 -20.19
C VAL A 211 -14.07 0.94 -20.51
N ALA A 212 -12.95 1.32 -21.12
CA ALA A 212 -11.85 0.40 -21.39
C ALA A 212 -11.13 -0.02 -20.08
N GLY A 213 -10.57 -1.22 -20.04
CA GLY A 213 -9.86 -1.77 -18.87
C GLY A 213 -8.83 -0.82 -18.25
N PRO A 214 -7.90 -0.24 -19.03
CA PRO A 214 -6.91 0.70 -18.50
C PRO A 214 -7.51 1.97 -17.89
N GLU A 215 -8.65 2.44 -18.40
CA GLU A 215 -9.36 3.60 -17.87
C GLU A 215 -10.09 3.25 -16.57
N ALA A 216 -10.76 2.09 -16.52
CA ALA A 216 -11.36 1.59 -15.28
C ALA A 216 -10.31 1.40 -14.19
N ALA A 217 -9.16 0.79 -14.52
CA ALA A 217 -8.03 0.63 -13.62
C ALA A 217 -7.56 1.98 -13.04
N SER A 218 -7.45 3.01 -13.89
CA SER A 218 -7.06 4.36 -13.48
C SER A 218 -8.07 4.99 -12.49
N ARG A 219 -9.36 4.86 -12.77
CA ARG A 219 -10.44 5.41 -11.91
C ARG A 219 -10.53 4.71 -10.56
N CYS A 220 -10.33 3.39 -10.54
CA CYS A 220 -10.48 2.56 -9.36
C CYS A 220 -9.21 2.48 -8.51
N LEU A 221 -8.05 2.86 -9.03
CA LEU A 221 -6.78 2.82 -8.30
C LEU A 221 -6.85 3.62 -6.98
N VAL A 222 -6.46 2.96 -5.90
CA VAL A 222 -6.36 3.55 -4.57
C VAL A 222 -4.89 3.60 -4.17
N ALA A 223 -4.39 4.81 -3.94
CA ALA A 223 -3.07 5.03 -3.37
C ALA A 223 -3.14 4.97 -1.83
N PRO A 224 -2.02 4.70 -1.14
CA PRO A 224 -1.92 4.97 0.28
C PRO A 224 -2.22 6.44 0.57
N ALA A 225 -3.08 6.72 1.56
CA ALA A 225 -3.43 8.10 1.92
C ALA A 225 -2.18 8.96 2.18
N ARG A 226 -1.23 8.41 2.96
CA ARG A 226 0.01 9.10 3.31
C ARG A 226 1.19 8.15 3.36
N VAL A 227 2.34 8.67 2.93
CA VAL A 227 3.64 8.02 3.10
C VAL A 227 4.52 8.90 3.98
N LEU A 228 5.23 8.29 4.92
CA LEU A 228 6.06 9.00 5.89
C LEU A 228 7.54 8.94 5.51
N ARG A 229 8.22 10.07 5.70
CA ARG A 229 9.68 10.16 5.75
C ARG A 229 10.08 10.87 7.03
N ARG A 230 11.35 10.76 7.35
CA ARG A 230 11.96 11.45 8.46
C ARG A 230 13.20 12.20 7.98
N ALA A 231 13.34 13.43 8.45
CA ALA A 231 14.55 14.19 8.24
C ALA A 231 15.67 13.67 9.15
N GLU A 232 16.78 13.25 8.54
CA GLU A 232 17.99 12.83 9.25
C GLU A 232 18.95 14.01 9.46
N ALA A 233 18.86 15.04 8.63
CA ALA A 233 19.64 16.27 8.72
C ALA A 233 18.74 17.51 8.53
N MET A 234 19.28 18.68 8.88
CA MET A 234 18.61 19.95 8.58
C MET A 234 18.56 20.21 7.07
N GLY A 235 17.45 20.76 6.61
CA GLY A 235 17.32 21.16 5.22
C GLY A 235 16.14 22.06 4.94
N GLU A 236 16.09 22.51 3.69
CA GLU A 236 15.06 23.39 3.18
C GLU A 236 14.80 23.02 1.71
N THR A 237 13.52 22.97 1.38
CA THR A 237 13.02 22.82 0.01
C THR A 237 11.94 23.86 -0.23
N ALA A 238 11.40 23.94 -1.46
CA ALA A 238 10.27 24.81 -1.79
C ALA A 238 9.00 24.52 -0.94
N GLN A 239 8.94 23.37 -0.27
CA GLN A 239 7.83 22.93 0.57
C GLN A 239 8.01 23.37 2.02
N GLY A 240 9.23 23.76 2.41
CA GLY A 240 9.58 24.31 3.71
C GLY A 240 10.85 23.72 4.31
N ALA A 241 11.32 24.34 5.40
CA ALA A 241 12.46 23.87 6.16
C ALA A 241 12.10 22.71 7.12
N PHE A 242 13.05 21.82 7.33
CA PHE A 242 12.98 20.68 8.25
C PHE A 242 14.29 20.53 9.04
N ARG A 243 14.19 19.87 10.19
CA ARG A 243 15.29 19.62 11.13
C ARG A 243 15.40 18.11 11.40
N PRO A 244 16.52 17.63 11.97
CA PRO A 244 16.61 16.24 12.39
C PRO A 244 15.42 15.84 13.27
N GLY A 245 14.72 14.78 12.89
CA GLY A 245 13.53 14.29 13.59
C GLY A 245 12.18 14.88 13.13
N THR A 246 12.16 15.86 12.20
CA THR A 246 10.92 16.28 11.54
C THR A 246 10.31 15.09 10.79
N LEU A 247 9.00 14.86 10.96
CA LEU A 247 8.27 13.88 10.16
C LEU A 247 7.71 14.57 8.91
N VAL A 248 8.08 14.06 7.75
CA VAL A 248 7.59 14.54 6.47
C VAL A 248 6.47 13.61 5.99
N LEU A 249 5.28 14.16 5.81
CA LEU A 249 4.07 13.45 5.38
C LEU A 249 3.81 13.79 3.92
N LEU A 250 3.92 12.79 3.05
CA LEU A 250 3.57 12.88 1.64
C LEU A 250 2.12 12.41 1.51
N ASP A 251 1.18 13.33 1.28
CA ASP A 251 -0.25 13.05 1.17
C ASP A 251 -0.60 12.67 -0.28
N LEU A 252 -0.43 11.38 -0.60
CA LEU A 252 -0.57 10.90 -1.98
C LEU A 252 -2.02 10.91 -2.44
N GLU A 253 -2.98 10.69 -1.54
CA GLU A 253 -4.39 10.73 -1.88
C GLU A 253 -4.83 12.15 -2.24
N ALA A 254 -4.46 13.15 -1.43
CA ALA A 254 -4.73 14.55 -1.75
C ALA A 254 -4.00 15.02 -3.02
N ALA A 255 -2.79 14.52 -3.28
CA ALA A 255 -2.07 14.83 -4.51
C ALA A 255 -2.73 14.19 -5.75
N ARG A 256 -3.21 12.95 -5.64
CA ARG A 256 -3.91 12.23 -6.71
C ARG A 256 -5.25 12.86 -7.04
N THR A 257 -6.03 13.34 -6.07
CA THR A 257 -7.30 14.03 -6.39
C THR A 257 -7.10 15.32 -7.18
N ARG A 258 -5.89 15.89 -7.14
CA ARG A 258 -5.52 17.10 -7.89
C ARG A 258 -4.74 16.80 -9.18
N SER A 259 -4.45 15.54 -9.48
CA SER A 259 -3.65 15.15 -10.64
C SER A 259 -4.10 13.83 -11.23
N SER A 260 -4.27 13.78 -12.55
CA SER A 260 -4.54 12.52 -13.27
C SER A 260 -3.31 11.59 -13.37
N ARG A 261 -2.17 11.96 -12.78
CA ARG A 261 -0.94 11.18 -12.88
C ARG A 261 -0.94 9.96 -11.95
N ARG A 262 -0.67 8.79 -12.52
CA ARG A 262 -0.64 7.48 -11.83
C ARG A 262 0.67 7.22 -11.08
N ASP A 263 1.75 7.85 -11.50
CA ASP A 263 3.09 7.69 -10.93
C ASP A 263 3.18 8.09 -9.45
N ILE A 264 2.37 9.07 -9.02
CA ILE A 264 2.31 9.54 -7.62
C ILE A 264 1.85 8.41 -6.68
N ALA A 265 0.88 7.58 -7.12
CA ALA A 265 0.31 6.52 -6.30
C ALA A 265 1.36 5.47 -5.89
N PHE A 266 2.37 5.29 -6.73
CA PHE A 266 3.45 4.32 -6.54
C PHE A 266 4.80 4.98 -6.24
N LEU A 267 4.87 6.32 -6.24
CA LEU A 267 6.13 7.07 -6.19
C LEU A 267 7.14 6.59 -7.24
N THR A 268 6.67 6.30 -8.46
CA THR A 268 7.52 5.80 -9.55
C THR A 268 8.67 6.76 -9.82
N GLY A 269 9.89 6.22 -9.99
CA GLY A 269 11.12 7.01 -10.18
C GLY A 269 11.77 7.50 -8.88
N ALA A 270 11.12 7.36 -7.71
CA ALA A 270 11.77 7.60 -6.44
C ALA A 270 12.54 6.36 -5.95
N TRP A 271 13.57 6.55 -5.11
CA TRP A 271 14.26 5.44 -4.43
C TRP A 271 13.34 4.57 -3.57
N SER A 272 12.14 5.07 -3.29
CA SER A 272 11.14 4.46 -2.43
C SER A 272 9.90 3.99 -3.22
N ALA A 273 10.02 3.89 -4.54
CA ALA A 273 8.96 3.43 -5.44
C ALA A 273 8.40 2.06 -5.02
N CYS A 274 7.09 1.89 -5.22
CA CYS A 274 6.41 0.62 -5.04
C CYS A 274 6.71 -0.29 -6.24
N PRO A 275 7.20 -1.53 -6.03
CA PRO A 275 7.50 -2.45 -7.12
C PRO A 275 6.26 -2.89 -7.89
N ALA A 276 5.06 -2.75 -7.32
CA ALA A 276 3.80 -3.17 -7.92
C ALA A 276 3.19 -2.13 -8.90
N HIS A 277 3.94 -1.11 -9.30
CA HIS A 277 3.46 0.00 -10.14
C HIS A 277 2.99 -0.44 -11.54
N ALA A 278 3.55 -1.54 -12.08
CA ALA A 278 3.07 -2.15 -13.32
C ALA A 278 1.97 -3.19 -13.07
N TRP A 279 2.11 -3.99 -12.01
CA TRP A 279 1.22 -5.12 -11.72
C TRP A 279 -0.17 -4.71 -11.24
N VAL A 280 -0.30 -3.74 -10.33
CA VAL A 280 -1.63 -3.34 -9.82
C VAL A 280 -2.52 -2.80 -10.95
N PRO A 281 -2.07 -1.86 -11.81
CA PRO A 281 -2.89 -1.41 -12.93
C PRO A 281 -3.25 -2.53 -13.91
N ALA A 282 -2.32 -3.46 -14.19
CA ALA A 282 -2.57 -4.60 -15.07
C ALA A 282 -3.63 -5.55 -14.49
N LEU A 283 -3.54 -5.87 -13.20
CA LEU A 283 -4.55 -6.68 -12.51
C LEU A 283 -5.94 -6.03 -12.57
N LEU A 284 -6.01 -4.73 -12.25
CA LEU A 284 -7.29 -4.00 -12.27
C LEU A 284 -7.89 -3.96 -13.68
N ALA A 285 -7.07 -3.74 -14.72
CA ALA A 285 -7.54 -3.75 -16.10
C ALA A 285 -8.06 -5.14 -16.51
N ALA A 286 -7.32 -6.20 -16.18
CA ALA A 286 -7.71 -7.57 -16.49
C ALA A 286 -9.02 -7.99 -15.79
N VAL A 287 -9.20 -7.61 -14.52
CA VAL A 287 -10.44 -7.89 -13.77
C VAL A 287 -11.63 -7.19 -14.41
N TRP A 288 -11.47 -5.93 -14.80
CA TRP A 288 -12.52 -5.17 -15.49
C TRP A 288 -12.88 -5.81 -16.84
N GLU A 289 -11.89 -6.12 -17.67
CA GLU A 289 -12.11 -6.75 -18.97
C GLU A 289 -12.79 -8.11 -18.84
N ARG A 290 -12.41 -8.89 -17.83
CA ARG A 290 -13.04 -10.17 -17.53
C ARG A 290 -14.51 -10.00 -17.12
N ALA A 291 -14.80 -9.04 -16.23
CA ALA A 291 -16.17 -8.72 -15.83
C ALA A 291 -17.03 -8.26 -17.02
N SER A 292 -16.50 -7.37 -17.87
CA SER A 292 -17.18 -6.92 -19.09
C SER A 292 -17.48 -8.08 -20.04
N ALA A 293 -16.54 -9.01 -20.22
CA ALA A 293 -16.74 -10.18 -21.07
C ALA A 293 -17.83 -11.12 -20.55
N MET A 294 -17.87 -11.38 -19.23
CA MET A 294 -18.90 -12.20 -18.58
C MET A 294 -20.30 -11.64 -18.82
N THR A 295 -20.49 -10.32 -18.66
CA THR A 295 -21.78 -9.66 -18.92
C THR A 295 -22.23 -9.78 -20.39
N LEU A 296 -21.30 -9.72 -21.34
CA LEU A 296 -21.62 -9.89 -22.77
C LEU A 296 -22.03 -11.33 -23.10
N THR A 297 -21.52 -12.31 -22.38
CA THR A 297 -21.94 -13.72 -22.53
C THR A 297 -23.34 -13.93 -21.97
N GLU A 298 -23.65 -13.41 -20.77
CA GLU A 298 -24.99 -13.50 -20.17
C GLU A 298 -26.07 -12.82 -21.02
N ALA A 299 -25.74 -11.71 -21.69
CA ALA A 299 -26.68 -11.01 -22.57
C ALA A 299 -27.00 -11.76 -23.89
N ARG A 300 -26.27 -12.84 -24.20
CA ARG A 300 -26.41 -13.64 -25.44
C ARG A 300 -27.04 -15.01 -25.22
N SER A 301 -27.14 -15.46 -23.97
CA SER A 301 -27.80 -16.71 -23.54
C SER A 301 -29.25 -16.46 -23.17
#